data_AF-A0A954HUZ6-F1
#
_entry.id   AF-A0A954HUZ6-F1
#
_cell.length_a   1.000
_cell.length_b   1.000
_cell.length_c   1.000
_cell.angle_alpha   90.00
_cell.angle_beta   90.00
_cell.angle_gamma   90.00
#
_symmetry.space_group_name_H-M   'P 1'
#
loop_
_entity.id
_entity.type
_entity.pdbx_description
1 polymer ?
#
loop_
_entity_poly.entity_id
_entity_poly.type
_entity_poly.pdbx_seq_one_letter_code
_entity_poly.pdbx_strand_id
1 'polypeptide(L)'
;MTLQDVAVTGNTATAQGGGIDTASPIVLNRVTISGNTANNGAGLSNNGGGTITMLNSTISGNTATNNGGGIFARSSVTITNSTIASNSANNGGGIDQSGGGSVSLKNTILASNTGGNASSALTSLGNNIDSDGTAGLGDPLDGVNPLLGALADNGGATQTHALLGGSPAIDAGTSSGAPSVDQRGALRDANVDIGAFEASVITTPILDLDVNDHSGATGNDYQFTFTEGDGPTSIADFDADITDVDSTTFTTVTLAISGLLDGNNETLRLDGDIFALATAVAGQNTSGGNYRVVITTGAGTANVTITKQGGGTFNETETETLIKAIQYQHIDATNPTDGNRLIDVTVNDGTGDGPAARTTINVNPVNAPPVAVADNSTLNEGATATLNLAGNDTDNDDGLDLTSISIVSGPANGTITAINPDGTVSYTHNGSETTSDSFTYTIRDLTGATSNTATVSLTITPTNDAPVITSNGGGTSASLSILSDTTEVTTISATDAEGAILTYSLVGGADAALFTIHPSTGVLTFNTAPDFQSPSDADGNNVYEVVVQVSDGTA
;
A
#
# COMPACT_ATOMS: atom_id res chain seq x y z
N MET A 1 -2.68 20.45 51.90
CA MET A 1 -2.50 21.45 50.81
C MET A 1 -1.51 20.89 49.80
N THR A 2 -1.68 21.15 48.51
CA THR A 2 -0.69 20.78 47.49
C THR A 2 -0.21 22.04 46.79
N LEU A 3 1.10 22.24 46.76
CA LEU A 3 1.75 23.24 45.91
C LEU A 3 2.41 22.50 44.77
N GLN A 4 2.16 22.96 43.55
CA GLN A 4 2.67 22.35 42.34
C GLN A 4 3.13 23.42 41.36
N ASP A 5 4.34 23.28 40.82
CA ASP A 5 4.89 24.21 39.82
C ASP A 5 5.02 25.65 40.36
N VAL A 6 5.47 25.79 41.61
CA VAL A 6 5.56 27.08 42.33
C VAL A 6 6.98 27.38 42.78
N ALA A 7 7.43 28.63 42.60
CA ALA A 7 8.65 29.14 43.20
C ALA A 7 8.33 30.07 44.39
N VAL A 8 8.97 29.85 45.54
CA VAL A 8 8.89 30.67 46.75
C VAL A 8 10.27 31.19 47.09
N THR A 9 10.57 32.43 46.72
CA THR A 9 11.95 32.93 46.71
C THR A 9 12.15 34.28 47.39
N GLY A 10 13.30 34.46 48.03
CA GLY A 10 13.77 35.77 48.52
C GLY A 10 12.96 36.39 49.66
N ASN A 11 12.19 35.59 50.41
CA ASN A 11 11.36 36.09 51.50
C ASN A 11 12.12 36.12 52.82
N THR A 12 11.70 36.99 53.74
CA THR A 12 12.31 37.11 55.08
C THR A 12 11.23 37.08 56.16
N ALA A 13 11.39 36.20 57.13
CA ALA A 13 10.59 36.14 58.34
C ALA A 13 11.46 36.38 59.58
N THR A 14 10.92 37.03 60.61
CA THR A 14 11.65 37.25 61.87
C THR A 14 11.60 36.05 62.82
N ALA A 15 10.83 35.00 62.48
CA ALA A 15 10.64 33.83 63.32
C ALA A 15 10.81 32.53 62.53
N GLN A 16 9.79 32.10 61.78
CA GLN A 16 9.75 30.77 61.17
C GLN A 16 9.24 30.85 59.74
N GLY A 17 9.67 29.90 58.90
CA GLY A 17 9.09 29.70 57.57
C GLY A 17 9.28 30.90 56.67
N GLY A 18 10.54 31.27 56.41
CA GLY A 18 10.88 32.39 55.54
C GLY A 18 10.17 32.27 54.20
N GLY A 19 10.23 31.09 53.57
CA GLY A 19 9.42 30.75 52.40
C GLY A 19 8.02 30.26 52.78
N ILE A 20 7.93 29.14 53.50
CA ILE A 20 6.65 28.51 53.88
C ILE A 20 6.64 28.19 55.36
N ASP A 21 5.58 28.58 56.08
CA ASP A 21 5.25 28.11 57.42
C ASP A 21 3.91 27.35 57.38
N THR A 22 3.87 26.13 57.89
CA THR A 22 2.65 25.32 57.96
C THR A 22 2.48 24.62 59.30
N ALA A 23 1.23 24.34 59.65
CA ALA A 23 0.86 23.45 60.76
C ALA A 23 0.04 22.24 60.30
N SER A 24 -0.38 22.21 59.03
CA SER A 24 -1.21 21.17 58.41
C SER A 24 -0.42 20.40 57.35
N PRO A 25 -0.87 19.20 56.94
CA PRO A 25 -0.18 18.43 55.91
C PRO A 25 -0.01 19.20 54.60
N ILE A 26 1.20 19.15 54.04
CA ILE A 26 1.54 19.80 52.77
C ILE A 26 2.25 18.84 51.83
N VAL A 27 1.87 18.89 50.55
CA VAL A 27 2.54 18.22 49.45
C VAL A 27 3.19 19.28 48.56
N LEU A 28 4.48 19.14 48.30
CA LEU A 28 5.26 19.96 47.38
C LEU A 28 5.60 19.09 46.16
N ASN A 29 5.23 19.51 44.96
CA ASN A 29 5.54 18.79 43.73
C ASN A 29 6.09 19.74 42.67
N ARG A 30 7.37 19.63 42.27
CA ARG A 30 8.01 20.63 41.39
C ARG A 30 7.91 22.05 41.95
N VAL A 31 8.31 22.17 43.22
CA VAL A 31 8.36 23.45 43.94
C VAL A 31 9.82 23.82 44.17
N THR A 32 10.14 25.09 43.97
CA THR A 32 11.46 25.64 44.30
C THR A 32 11.36 26.63 45.43
N ILE A 33 12.02 26.37 46.56
CA ILE A 33 12.08 27.27 47.71
C ILE A 33 13.52 27.75 47.87
N SER A 34 13.79 29.02 47.58
CA SER A 34 15.18 29.50 47.56
C SER A 34 15.43 30.91 48.06
N GLY A 35 16.63 31.13 48.61
CA GLY A 35 17.07 32.46 49.05
C GLY A 35 16.24 33.08 50.19
N ASN A 36 15.46 32.28 50.91
CA ASN A 36 14.63 32.78 52.01
C ASN A 36 15.43 32.86 53.32
N THR A 37 15.01 33.73 54.23
CA THR A 37 15.65 33.97 55.53
C THR A 37 14.66 33.87 56.70
N ALA A 38 15.04 33.19 57.79
CA ALA A 38 14.25 33.11 59.02
C ALA A 38 15.12 32.81 60.25
N ASN A 39 14.53 32.69 61.45
CA ASN A 39 15.25 32.11 62.60
C ASN A 39 15.27 30.58 62.53
N ASN A 40 14.16 29.94 62.15
CA ASN A 40 14.09 28.50 61.92
C ASN A 40 13.33 28.18 60.64
N GLY A 41 13.73 27.13 59.92
CA GLY A 41 12.99 26.67 58.73
C GLY A 41 12.93 27.74 57.66
N ALA A 42 14.07 28.30 57.26
CA ALA A 42 14.09 29.46 56.37
C ALA A 42 13.45 29.14 55.02
N GLY A 43 13.69 27.95 54.46
CA GLY A 43 12.91 27.45 53.34
C GLY A 43 11.49 27.07 53.76
N LEU A 44 11.38 25.99 54.54
CA LEU A 44 10.11 25.43 55.00
C LEU A 44 10.16 25.19 56.51
N SER A 45 9.15 25.69 57.21
CA SER A 45 8.91 25.39 58.62
C SER A 45 7.60 24.65 58.80
N ASN A 46 7.63 23.61 59.62
CA ASN A 46 6.43 22.89 60.05
C ASN A 46 6.35 22.83 61.58
N ASN A 47 5.49 23.67 62.13
CA ASN A 47 5.32 23.85 63.57
C ASN A 47 4.13 23.10 64.15
N GLY A 48 3.34 22.44 63.30
CA GLY A 48 2.20 21.62 63.72
C GLY A 48 2.47 20.11 63.60
N GLY A 49 1.41 19.32 63.74
CA GLY A 49 1.47 17.86 63.60
C GLY A 49 1.28 17.34 62.16
N GLY A 50 1.04 18.21 61.18
CA GLY A 50 0.83 17.79 59.79
C GLY A 50 2.10 17.28 59.13
N THR A 51 2.03 16.36 58.17
CA THR A 51 3.21 15.81 57.48
C THR A 51 3.68 16.67 56.30
N ILE A 52 4.97 16.58 55.94
CA ILE A 52 5.48 17.15 54.69
C ILE A 52 5.75 16.01 53.71
N THR A 53 5.22 16.12 52.50
CA THR A 53 5.59 15.26 51.38
C THR A 53 6.20 16.12 50.29
N MET A 54 7.41 15.82 49.86
CA MET A 54 8.13 16.57 48.86
C MET A 54 8.51 15.64 47.71
N LEU A 55 8.07 15.99 46.50
CA LEU A 55 8.27 15.25 45.27
C LEU A 55 8.91 16.21 44.26
N ASN A 56 9.94 15.77 43.54
CA ASN A 56 10.45 16.51 42.38
C ASN A 56 10.79 17.98 42.67
N SER A 57 11.24 18.33 43.88
CA SER A 57 11.32 19.71 44.34
C SER A 57 12.73 20.10 44.75
N THR A 58 13.01 21.40 44.77
CA THR A 58 14.31 21.95 45.16
C THR A 58 14.17 22.93 46.33
N ILE A 59 14.95 22.74 47.40
CA ILE A 59 15.10 23.71 48.49
C ILE A 59 16.56 24.14 48.54
N SER A 60 16.84 25.39 48.17
CA SER A 60 18.24 25.81 47.95
C SER A 60 18.57 27.22 48.41
N GLY A 61 19.73 27.40 49.02
CA GLY A 61 20.24 28.74 49.37
C GLY A 61 19.44 29.47 50.45
N ASN A 62 18.65 28.77 51.26
CA ASN A 62 17.90 29.38 52.36
C ASN A 62 18.76 29.49 53.61
N THR A 63 18.60 30.57 54.38
CA THR A 63 19.44 30.88 55.55
C THR A 63 18.60 31.04 56.82
N ALA A 64 18.73 30.10 57.75
CA ALA A 64 18.16 30.19 59.08
C ALA A 64 19.22 30.58 60.11
N THR A 65 18.90 31.43 61.09
CA THR A 65 19.89 31.77 62.13
C THR A 65 20.10 30.65 63.15
N ASN A 66 19.12 29.76 63.34
CA ASN A 66 19.16 28.71 64.37
C ASN A 66 19.11 27.31 63.76
N ASN A 67 17.94 26.84 63.32
CA ASN A 67 17.74 25.45 62.94
C ASN A 67 17.06 25.32 61.57
N GLY A 68 17.45 24.32 60.78
CA GLY A 68 16.73 23.96 59.56
C GLY A 68 16.82 25.05 58.49
N GLY A 69 17.98 25.23 57.87
CA GLY A 69 18.13 26.24 56.81
C GLY A 69 17.15 25.95 55.67
N GLY A 70 17.15 24.71 55.17
CA GLY A 70 16.18 24.22 54.21
C GLY A 70 14.84 23.91 54.86
N ILE A 71 14.79 22.88 55.72
CA ILE A 71 13.58 22.39 56.38
C ILE A 71 13.79 22.38 57.89
N PHE A 72 12.86 22.98 58.63
CA PHE A 72 12.67 22.75 60.06
C PHE A 72 11.33 22.08 60.27
N ALA A 73 11.33 20.86 60.81
CA ALA A 73 10.11 20.11 61.01
C ALA A 73 9.96 19.58 62.44
N ARG A 74 8.70 19.47 62.86
CA ARG A 74 8.29 18.88 64.14
C ARG A 74 7.47 17.59 63.95
N SER A 75 7.33 17.14 62.72
CA SER A 75 6.51 16.00 62.30
C SER A 75 7.21 15.26 61.16
N SER A 76 6.61 14.16 60.69
CA SER A 76 7.24 13.36 59.64
C SER A 76 7.35 14.09 58.29
N VAL A 77 8.50 13.90 57.65
CA VAL A 77 8.86 14.44 56.34
C VAL A 77 9.21 13.26 55.42
N THR A 78 8.59 13.21 54.25
CA THR A 78 8.94 12.25 53.20
C THR A 78 9.38 13.02 51.98
N ILE A 79 10.59 12.74 51.50
CA ILE A 79 11.18 13.41 50.35
C ILE A 79 11.54 12.35 49.31
N THR A 80 11.12 12.60 48.08
CA THR A 80 11.39 11.73 46.94
C THR A 80 11.81 12.57 45.75
N ASN A 81 12.87 12.14 45.08
CA ASN A 81 13.43 12.81 43.90
C ASN A 81 13.60 14.32 44.05
N SER A 82 14.30 14.75 45.10
CA SER A 82 14.40 16.16 45.43
C SER A 82 15.82 16.56 45.78
N THR A 83 16.12 17.86 45.67
CA THR A 83 17.41 18.43 46.07
C THR A 83 17.21 19.37 47.24
N ILE A 84 18.00 19.19 48.31
CA ILE A 84 18.12 20.14 49.42
C ILE A 84 19.60 20.54 49.52
N ALA A 85 19.93 21.71 49.00
CA ALA A 85 21.33 22.09 48.81
C ALA A 85 21.66 23.53 49.21
N SER A 86 22.90 23.78 49.60
CA SER A 86 23.41 25.14 49.87
C SER A 86 22.61 25.95 50.90
N ASN A 87 21.83 25.29 51.75
CA ASN A 87 21.11 25.95 52.83
C ASN A 87 22.02 26.13 54.05
N SER A 88 21.74 27.12 54.89
CA SER A 88 22.60 27.46 56.03
C SER A 88 21.79 27.57 57.32
N ALA A 89 22.28 26.94 58.40
CA ALA A 89 21.80 27.11 59.76
C ALA A 89 22.92 26.80 60.77
N ASN A 90 22.69 27.03 62.06
CA ASN A 90 23.62 26.54 63.09
C ASN A 90 23.47 25.02 63.29
N ASN A 91 22.24 24.50 63.23
CA ASN A 91 21.95 23.07 63.30
C ASN A 91 21.08 22.63 62.11
N GLY A 92 21.49 21.58 61.41
CA GLY A 92 20.71 21.01 60.32
C GLY A 92 20.49 22.04 59.21
N GLY A 93 21.59 22.52 58.61
CA GLY A 93 21.55 23.41 57.46
C GLY A 93 20.57 22.95 56.39
N GLY A 94 20.59 21.66 56.05
CA GLY A 94 19.61 21.04 55.16
C GLY A 94 18.28 20.80 55.87
N ILE A 95 18.26 19.83 56.78
CA ILE A 95 17.06 19.40 57.52
C ILE A 95 17.33 19.39 59.02
N ASP A 96 16.47 20.04 59.80
CA ASP A 96 16.40 19.88 61.24
C ASP A 96 15.05 19.26 61.64
N GLN A 97 15.10 18.15 62.38
CA GLN A 97 13.91 17.55 62.99
C GLN A 97 13.96 17.60 64.50
N SER A 98 12.99 18.28 65.10
CA SER A 98 12.97 18.56 66.54
C SER A 98 11.70 18.12 67.26
N GLY A 99 10.73 17.51 66.58
CA GLY A 99 9.40 17.19 67.14
C GLY A 99 9.03 15.70 67.26
N GLY A 100 9.99 14.79 67.08
CA GLY A 100 9.76 13.34 67.25
C GLY A 100 9.15 12.61 66.04
N GLY A 101 8.97 13.31 64.91
CA GLY A 101 8.69 12.69 63.61
C GLY A 101 9.94 12.11 62.94
N SER A 102 9.76 11.36 61.86
CA SER A 102 10.85 10.77 61.06
C SER A 102 11.06 11.51 59.73
N VAL A 103 12.29 11.49 59.21
CA VAL A 103 12.57 11.93 57.82
C VAL A 103 12.89 10.69 57.01
N SER A 104 12.19 10.51 55.91
CA SER A 104 12.45 9.42 54.96
C SER A 104 12.81 9.99 53.60
N LEU A 105 13.92 9.53 53.04
CA LEU A 105 14.47 10.01 51.77
C LEU A 105 14.55 8.89 50.75
N LYS A 106 14.23 9.19 49.49
CA LYS A 106 14.48 8.32 48.34
C LYS A 106 14.91 9.11 47.12
N ASN A 107 15.89 8.64 46.36
CA ASN A 107 16.40 9.36 45.18
C ASN A 107 16.67 10.83 45.52
N THR A 108 17.23 11.16 46.68
CA THR A 108 17.33 12.55 47.18
C THR A 108 18.77 12.98 47.36
N ILE A 109 19.07 14.23 47.00
CA ILE A 109 20.36 14.87 47.25
C ILE A 109 20.26 15.81 48.45
N LEU A 110 21.12 15.60 49.45
CA LEU A 110 21.47 16.55 50.49
C LEU A 110 22.91 17.00 50.26
N ALA A 111 23.13 18.27 49.93
CA ALA A 111 24.48 18.71 49.56
C ALA A 111 24.85 20.13 49.93
N SER A 112 26.11 20.31 50.34
CA SER A 112 26.69 21.64 50.59
C SER A 112 25.91 22.50 51.59
N ASN A 113 25.16 21.88 52.52
CA ASN A 113 24.43 22.64 53.52
C ASN A 113 25.37 23.01 54.69
N THR A 114 25.38 24.28 55.08
CA THR A 114 26.17 24.79 56.20
C THR A 114 25.43 24.58 57.52
N GLY A 115 26.11 24.01 58.52
CA GLY A 115 25.47 23.52 59.75
C GLY A 115 25.06 22.04 59.69
N GLY A 116 25.55 21.31 58.68
CA GLY A 116 25.28 19.90 58.44
C GLY A 116 24.05 19.67 57.55
N ASN A 117 24.07 18.59 56.78
CA ASN A 117 22.94 18.17 55.95
C ASN A 117 21.72 17.76 56.79
N ALA A 118 21.95 17.18 57.97
CA ALA A 118 20.90 16.96 58.97
C ALA A 118 21.41 17.08 60.41
N SER A 119 20.54 17.48 61.34
CA SER A 119 20.82 17.50 62.79
C SER A 119 20.31 16.25 63.54
N SER A 120 19.62 15.36 62.83
CA SER A 120 18.92 14.20 63.37
C SER A 120 19.07 13.00 62.43
N ALA A 121 18.94 11.78 62.97
CA ALA A 121 18.98 10.57 62.16
C ALA A 121 17.90 10.58 61.05
N LEU A 122 18.33 10.34 59.82
CA LEU A 122 17.46 10.20 58.66
C LEU A 122 17.24 8.72 58.34
N THR A 123 16.13 8.41 57.67
CA THR A 123 15.84 7.06 57.17
C THR A 123 16.01 7.04 55.66
N SER A 124 16.98 6.27 55.17
CA SER A 124 17.09 5.98 53.74
C SER A 124 16.02 4.96 53.32
N LEU A 125 15.32 5.27 52.23
CA LEU A 125 14.50 4.33 51.47
C LEU A 125 15.18 3.92 50.15
N GLY A 126 16.47 4.24 50.00
CA GLY A 126 17.33 3.89 48.88
C GLY A 126 17.78 5.09 48.03
N ASN A 127 19.00 4.97 47.50
CA ASN A 127 19.57 5.80 46.44
C ASN A 127 19.59 7.30 46.79
N ASN A 128 20.11 7.67 47.95
CA ASN A 128 20.32 9.07 48.31
C ASN A 128 21.81 9.43 48.27
N ILE A 129 22.07 10.73 48.14
CA ILE A 129 23.41 11.29 48.31
C ILE A 129 23.36 12.25 49.49
N ASP A 130 24.24 12.02 50.46
CA ASP A 130 24.55 12.96 51.54
C ASP A 130 26.00 13.39 51.39
N SER A 131 26.25 14.62 50.92
CA SER A 131 27.59 15.03 50.53
C SER A 131 28.56 15.26 51.70
N ASP A 132 28.06 15.38 52.93
CA ASP A 132 28.91 15.60 54.11
C ASP A 132 29.05 14.35 54.99
N GLY A 133 28.28 13.30 54.69
CA GLY A 133 28.35 12.00 55.35
C GLY A 133 27.80 11.98 56.78
N THR A 134 27.19 13.07 57.23
CA THR A 134 26.84 13.26 58.64
C THR A 134 25.43 12.83 58.99
N ALA A 135 24.56 12.60 58.00
CA ALA A 135 23.18 12.17 58.21
C ALA A 135 23.04 10.66 58.43
N GLY A 136 24.10 9.88 58.14
CA GLY A 136 24.18 8.45 58.45
C GLY A 136 23.17 7.60 57.67
N LEU A 137 22.97 7.92 56.39
CA LEU A 137 21.99 7.23 55.54
C LEU A 137 22.42 5.80 55.19
N GLY A 138 23.72 5.51 55.20
CA GLY A 138 24.26 4.18 54.91
C GLY A 138 24.09 3.74 53.45
N ASP A 139 23.76 4.69 52.57
CA ASP A 139 23.69 4.47 51.12
C ASP A 139 25.11 4.42 50.52
N PRO A 140 25.32 3.74 49.37
CA PRO A 140 26.65 3.62 48.75
C PRO A 140 27.32 4.95 48.38
N LEU A 141 26.54 6.02 48.22
CA LEU A 141 27.01 7.36 47.84
C LEU A 141 27.05 8.35 49.02
N ASP A 142 27.01 7.83 50.26
CA ASP A 142 27.16 8.63 51.46
C ASP A 142 28.59 9.24 51.55
N GLY A 143 28.67 10.54 51.86
CA GLY A 143 29.91 11.34 51.84
C GLY A 143 30.43 11.73 50.45
N VAL A 144 29.67 11.49 49.38
CA VAL A 144 30.10 11.77 48.01
C VAL A 144 29.56 13.12 47.52
N ASN A 145 30.40 13.90 46.84
CA ASN A 145 29.97 15.15 46.22
C ASN A 145 29.10 14.86 44.98
N PRO A 146 27.83 15.31 44.93
CA PRO A 146 26.94 15.11 43.78
C PRO A 146 27.30 15.96 42.55
N LEU A 147 28.27 16.87 42.64
CA LEU A 147 28.65 17.78 41.54
C LEU A 147 27.43 18.57 41.00
N LEU A 148 26.70 19.22 41.89
CA LEU A 148 25.57 20.07 41.50
C LEU A 148 26.04 21.37 40.84
N GLY A 149 25.40 21.73 39.73
CA GLY A 149 25.45 23.05 39.12
C GLY A 149 24.69 24.10 39.96
N ALA A 150 24.78 25.36 39.54
CA ALA A 150 24.01 26.44 40.17
C ALA A 150 22.49 26.23 40.01
N LEU A 151 21.71 26.78 40.92
CA LEU A 151 20.26 26.85 40.75
C LEU A 151 19.95 27.74 39.54
N ALA A 152 19.31 27.18 38.53
CA ALA A 152 19.06 27.85 37.25
C ALA A 152 17.74 27.39 36.62
N ASP A 153 17.32 28.08 35.57
CA ASP A 153 16.25 27.60 34.70
C ASP A 153 16.81 26.52 33.76
N ASN A 154 16.35 25.29 33.94
CA ASN A 154 16.76 24.12 33.16
C ASN A 154 15.63 23.57 32.28
N GLY A 155 14.59 24.36 31.98
CA GLY A 155 13.52 23.97 31.06
C GLY A 155 12.27 23.38 31.72
N GLY A 156 11.93 23.82 32.93
CA GLY A 156 10.74 23.40 33.67
C GLY A 156 9.95 24.57 34.26
N ALA A 157 8.91 24.27 35.04
CA ALA A 157 8.07 25.31 35.66
C ALA A 157 8.78 26.10 36.77
N THR A 158 9.81 25.52 37.39
CA THR A 158 10.60 26.15 38.45
C THR A 158 12.10 25.91 38.24
N GLN A 159 12.96 26.70 38.89
CA GLN A 159 14.41 26.53 38.81
C GLN A 159 14.86 25.26 39.54
N THR A 160 15.85 24.56 38.99
CA THR A 160 16.39 23.31 39.55
C THR A 160 17.92 23.35 39.55
N HIS A 161 18.55 22.42 40.25
CA HIS A 161 19.99 22.17 40.08
C HIS A 161 20.22 21.18 38.93
N ALA A 162 21.28 21.38 38.16
CA ALA A 162 21.76 20.42 37.17
C ALA A 162 22.82 19.49 37.78
N LEU A 163 22.88 18.24 37.31
CA LEU A 163 24.03 17.38 37.54
C LEU A 163 25.13 17.76 36.56
N LEU A 164 26.34 18.06 37.04
CA LEU A 164 27.48 18.33 36.17
C LEU A 164 28.09 17.01 35.66
N GLY A 165 28.81 17.09 34.53
CA GLY A 165 29.46 15.92 33.94
C GLY A 165 30.35 15.16 34.93
N GLY A 166 30.19 13.84 34.98
CA GLY A 166 30.86 12.96 35.95
C GLY A 166 30.21 12.91 37.32
N SER A 167 29.02 13.50 37.49
CA SER A 167 28.26 13.38 38.73
C SER A 167 27.94 11.91 39.05
N PRO A 168 28.16 11.47 40.29
CA PRO A 168 27.79 10.13 40.74
C PRO A 168 26.28 9.97 40.94
N ALA A 169 25.50 11.04 40.77
CA ALA A 169 24.05 11.01 40.81
C ALA A 169 23.43 10.59 39.48
N ILE A 170 24.19 10.67 38.38
CA ILE A 170 23.72 10.31 37.04
C ILE A 170 23.51 8.80 36.98
N ASP A 171 22.34 8.37 36.51
CA ASP A 171 21.91 6.96 36.36
C ASP A 171 21.94 6.12 37.66
N ALA A 172 22.06 6.76 38.83
CA ALA A 172 22.32 6.07 40.10
C ALA A 172 21.07 5.81 40.95
N GLY A 173 19.91 6.30 40.52
CA GLY A 173 18.63 6.20 41.20
C GLY A 173 17.86 4.92 40.90
N THR A 174 16.59 4.91 41.28
CA THR A 174 15.66 3.81 40.94
C THR A 174 14.30 4.36 40.50
N SER A 175 13.72 3.76 39.46
CA SER A 175 12.37 4.06 39.00
C SER A 175 11.28 3.60 39.97
N SER A 176 11.57 2.63 40.84
CA SER A 176 10.61 2.11 41.81
C SER A 176 10.19 3.19 42.81
N GLY A 177 8.93 3.65 42.75
CA GLY A 177 8.40 4.68 43.65
C GLY A 177 8.90 6.10 43.36
N ALA A 178 9.66 6.31 42.29
CA ALA A 178 9.92 7.65 41.76
C ALA A 178 8.66 8.16 41.02
N PRO A 179 8.41 9.48 40.99
CA PRO A 179 7.40 10.05 40.12
C PRO A 179 7.69 9.75 38.65
N SER A 180 6.68 9.69 37.78
CA SER A 180 6.84 9.41 36.34
C SER A 180 7.52 10.53 35.54
N VAL A 181 7.73 11.69 36.17
CA VAL A 181 8.40 12.85 35.59
C VAL A 181 9.49 13.34 36.53
N ASP A 182 10.46 14.08 36.00
CA ASP A 182 11.54 14.72 36.74
C ASP A 182 11.10 16.05 37.40
N GLN A 183 12.06 16.82 37.91
CA GLN A 183 11.79 18.13 38.53
C GLN A 183 11.30 19.21 37.57
N ARG A 184 11.59 19.09 36.28
CA ARG A 184 11.09 20.00 35.24
C ARG A 184 9.67 19.64 34.80
N GLY A 185 9.26 18.40 35.07
CA GLY A 185 8.04 17.80 34.56
C GLY A 185 8.23 17.03 33.26
N ALA A 186 9.48 16.81 32.84
CA ALA A 186 9.82 15.95 31.70
C ALA A 186 9.72 14.47 32.12
N LEU A 187 9.43 13.57 31.17
CA LEU A 187 9.44 12.13 31.43
C LEU A 187 10.83 11.68 31.92
N ARG A 188 10.85 10.63 32.75
CA ARG A 188 12.10 10.03 33.21
C ARG A 188 12.55 8.93 32.27
N ASP A 189 13.86 8.73 32.20
CA ASP A 189 14.47 7.58 31.56
C ASP A 189 14.32 6.31 32.43
N ALA A 190 14.84 5.21 31.92
CA ALA A 190 14.94 3.96 32.69
C ALA A 190 15.98 4.08 33.83
N ASN A 191 17.03 4.88 33.62
CA ASN A 191 18.18 5.05 34.52
C ASN A 191 18.05 6.35 35.31
N VAL A 192 17.17 6.34 36.31
CA VAL A 192 16.82 7.54 37.06
C VAL A 192 18.02 8.27 37.69
N ASP A 193 18.16 9.56 37.44
CA ASP A 193 19.07 10.43 38.17
C ASP A 193 18.59 10.69 39.60
N ILE A 194 19.51 10.66 40.56
CA ILE A 194 19.19 10.95 41.96
C ILE A 194 18.91 12.45 42.13
N GLY A 195 17.68 12.79 42.53
CA GLY A 195 17.36 14.02 43.26
C GLY A 195 17.45 15.33 42.48
N ALA A 196 17.88 15.32 41.22
CA ALA A 196 17.88 16.46 40.31
C ALA A 196 16.90 16.24 39.13
N PHE A 197 16.99 17.05 38.08
CA PHE A 197 16.35 16.73 36.79
C PHE A 197 17.20 15.72 36.01
N GLU A 198 16.60 14.96 35.09
CA GLU A 198 17.33 13.97 34.28
C GLU A 198 18.32 14.66 33.34
N ALA A 199 19.61 14.38 33.50
CA ALA A 199 20.70 14.87 32.69
C ALA A 199 20.69 14.24 31.29
N SER A 200 20.20 13.00 31.18
CA SER A 200 19.97 12.31 29.91
C SER A 200 18.73 12.88 29.22
N VAL A 201 18.84 13.13 27.91
CA VAL A 201 17.72 13.59 27.08
C VAL A 201 17.00 12.34 26.60
N ILE A 202 15.69 12.25 26.83
CA ILE A 202 14.86 11.23 26.18
C ILE A 202 14.86 11.51 24.69
N THR A 203 15.43 10.60 23.91
CA THR A 203 15.45 10.68 22.45
C THR A 203 14.50 9.65 21.86
N THR A 204 14.07 9.89 20.63
CA THR A 204 13.33 8.89 19.86
C THR A 204 14.31 8.15 18.97
N PRO A 205 14.01 6.90 18.57
CA PRO A 205 14.88 6.12 17.69
C PRO A 205 15.17 6.82 16.37
N ILE A 206 16.36 6.59 15.83
CA ILE A 206 16.75 6.98 14.48
C ILE A 206 16.94 5.70 13.66
N LEU A 207 16.07 5.53 12.67
CA LEU A 207 16.13 4.44 11.69
C LEU A 207 16.80 4.91 10.39
N ASP A 208 17.72 4.11 9.87
CA ASP A 208 18.32 4.23 8.55
C ASP A 208 18.00 2.98 7.72
N LEU A 209 17.35 3.17 6.56
CA LEU A 209 16.94 2.10 5.65
C LEU A 209 17.95 1.87 4.50
N ASP A 210 18.87 2.80 4.25
CA ASP A 210 19.83 2.79 3.14
C ASP A 210 21.21 3.35 3.54
N VAL A 211 22.19 2.48 3.74
CA VAL A 211 23.52 2.80 4.30
C VAL A 211 24.45 3.66 3.43
N ASN A 212 23.95 4.27 2.35
CA ASN A 212 24.75 5.27 1.66
C ASN A 212 25.08 6.49 2.56
N ASP A 213 24.40 6.65 3.70
CA ASP A 213 24.78 7.56 4.77
C ASP A 213 24.76 6.94 6.20
N HIS A 214 25.88 6.35 6.65
CA HIS A 214 26.15 6.11 8.08
C HIS A 214 26.33 7.45 8.88
N SER A 215 25.41 8.40 8.73
CA SER A 215 25.51 9.77 9.23
C SER A 215 24.94 9.93 10.64
N GLY A 216 24.26 8.91 11.18
CA GLY A 216 23.49 9.03 12.43
C GLY A 216 22.26 9.94 12.27
N ALA A 217 21.82 10.18 11.03
CA ALA A 217 20.55 10.82 10.69
C ALA A 217 19.54 9.78 10.22
N THR A 218 18.27 10.18 10.12
CA THR A 218 17.22 9.31 9.56
C THR A 218 17.50 9.05 8.08
N GLY A 219 17.79 7.81 7.72
CA GLY A 219 17.97 7.37 6.34
C GLY A 219 16.64 7.39 5.61
N ASN A 220 16.56 8.17 4.56
CA ASN A 220 15.42 8.25 3.64
C ASN A 220 16.00 8.05 2.25
N ASP A 221 15.22 7.41 1.36
CA ASP A 221 15.54 7.19 -0.06
C ASP A 221 16.03 5.78 -0.42
N TYR A 222 15.80 4.76 0.42
CA TYR A 222 15.88 3.38 -0.07
C TYR A 222 14.91 3.19 -1.24
N GLN A 223 15.45 3.05 -2.44
CA GLN A 223 14.67 2.99 -3.67
C GLN A 223 15.02 1.75 -4.48
N PHE A 224 14.00 1.03 -4.90
CA PHE A 224 14.15 -0.06 -5.84
C PHE A 224 13.00 -0.10 -6.84
N THR A 225 13.19 -0.88 -7.90
CA THR A 225 12.15 -1.13 -8.91
C THR A 225 11.60 -2.53 -8.70
N PHE A 226 10.28 -2.64 -8.63
CA PHE A 226 9.58 -3.91 -8.73
C PHE A 226 9.05 -4.03 -10.15
N THR A 227 9.59 -4.96 -10.92
CA THR A 227 9.13 -5.28 -12.26
C THR A 227 8.11 -6.41 -12.17
N GLU A 228 7.11 -6.40 -13.05
CA GLU A 228 6.16 -7.50 -13.17
C GLU A 228 6.83 -8.88 -13.17
N GLY A 229 6.31 -9.78 -12.34
CA GLY A 229 6.83 -11.14 -12.17
C GLY A 229 8.01 -11.26 -11.18
N ASP A 230 8.50 -10.15 -10.63
CA ASP A 230 9.56 -10.18 -9.62
C ASP A 230 9.11 -10.92 -8.35
N GLY A 231 10.09 -11.55 -7.70
CA GLY A 231 9.89 -12.15 -6.38
C GLY A 231 9.69 -11.10 -5.27
N PRO A 232 9.35 -11.54 -4.06
CA PRO A 232 9.29 -10.66 -2.90
C PRO A 232 10.63 -9.92 -2.71
N THR A 233 10.57 -8.61 -2.52
CA THR A 233 11.74 -7.75 -2.41
C THR A 233 11.76 -7.03 -1.07
N SER A 234 12.93 -7.00 -0.42
CA SER A 234 13.11 -6.34 0.88
C SER A 234 12.74 -4.86 0.78
N ILE A 235 12.12 -4.32 1.83
CA ILE A 235 11.83 -2.88 1.93
C ILE A 235 12.98 -2.09 2.56
N ALA A 236 14.09 -2.74 2.89
CA ALA A 236 15.27 -2.14 3.49
C ALA A 236 16.54 -2.80 2.93
N ASP A 237 17.66 -2.09 2.92
CA ASP A 237 18.95 -2.66 2.53
C ASP A 237 19.44 -3.68 3.58
N PHE A 238 20.38 -4.54 3.20
CA PHE A 238 20.96 -5.59 4.04
C PHE A 238 21.62 -5.04 5.32
N ASP A 239 22.07 -3.80 5.27
CA ASP A 239 22.79 -3.11 6.32
C ASP A 239 21.96 -2.03 7.03
N ALA A 240 20.65 -1.95 6.78
CA ALA A 240 19.73 -1.09 7.53
C ALA A 240 19.98 -1.15 9.05
N ASP A 241 19.97 0.00 9.71
CA ASP A 241 20.44 0.13 11.09
C ASP A 241 19.48 1.00 11.92
N ILE A 242 19.48 0.77 13.23
CA ILE A 242 18.72 1.58 14.17
C ILE A 242 19.59 2.00 15.33
N THR A 243 19.53 3.28 15.66
CA THR A 243 20.26 3.84 16.80
C THR A 243 19.32 4.59 17.71
N ASP A 244 19.57 4.47 19.00
CA ASP A 244 18.88 5.19 20.05
C ASP A 244 19.88 5.43 21.18
N VAL A 245 19.87 6.64 21.74
CA VAL A 245 20.92 7.09 22.68
C VAL A 245 20.61 6.65 24.10
N ASP A 246 19.32 6.48 24.42
CA ASP A 246 18.82 6.23 25.78
C ASP A 246 17.98 4.96 25.91
N SER A 247 17.59 4.34 24.80
CA SER A 247 16.90 3.05 24.77
C SER A 247 17.70 1.98 24.03
N THR A 248 17.67 0.74 24.53
CA THR A 248 18.21 -0.44 23.82
C THR A 248 17.10 -1.41 23.37
N THR A 249 15.84 -0.99 23.55
CA THR A 249 14.68 -1.82 23.28
C THR A 249 13.55 -1.02 22.63
N PHE A 250 12.80 -1.68 21.74
CA PHE A 250 11.75 -1.08 20.93
C PHE A 250 10.42 -1.81 21.08
N THR A 251 9.32 -1.07 21.12
CA THR A 251 7.97 -1.61 21.35
C THR A 251 7.25 -1.96 20.05
N THR A 252 7.40 -1.14 19.00
CA THR A 252 6.69 -1.30 17.73
C THR A 252 7.52 -0.86 16.52
N VAL A 253 7.33 -1.54 15.39
CA VAL A 253 7.67 -1.04 14.06
C VAL A 253 6.35 -0.78 13.31
N THR A 254 6.18 0.42 12.78
CA THR A 254 4.98 0.81 12.02
C THR A 254 5.34 1.20 10.60
N LEU A 255 4.54 0.74 9.64
CA LEU A 255 4.68 1.07 8.22
C LEU A 255 3.42 1.81 7.78
N ALA A 256 3.55 3.08 7.43
CA ALA A 256 2.52 3.83 6.74
C ALA A 256 2.77 3.74 5.23
N ILE A 257 1.90 2.98 4.55
CA ILE A 257 2.03 2.64 3.13
C ILE A 257 1.02 3.45 2.34
N SER A 258 1.47 4.05 1.24
CA SER A 258 0.62 4.83 0.34
C SER A 258 0.94 4.54 -1.13
N GLY A 259 0.00 4.92 -1.98
CA GLY A 259 0.08 4.67 -3.42
C GLY A 259 -0.37 3.26 -3.79
N LEU A 260 -1.12 2.56 -2.95
CA LEU A 260 -1.61 1.21 -3.25
C LEU A 260 -2.69 1.26 -4.34
N LEU A 261 -2.36 0.93 -5.58
CA LEU A 261 -3.26 1.10 -6.74
C LEU A 261 -3.95 -0.21 -7.14
N ASP A 262 -3.37 -1.36 -6.78
CA ASP A 262 -3.81 -2.69 -7.22
C ASP A 262 -4.58 -3.47 -6.13
N GLY A 263 -4.81 -2.81 -4.99
CA GLY A 263 -5.69 -3.30 -3.93
C GLY A 263 -5.18 -4.58 -3.27
N ASN A 264 -5.89 -5.70 -3.46
CA ASN A 264 -5.53 -6.98 -2.84
C ASN A 264 -4.29 -7.63 -3.48
N ASN A 265 -3.83 -7.13 -4.62
CA ASN A 265 -2.65 -7.65 -5.29
C ASN A 265 -1.34 -7.17 -4.65
N GLU A 266 -1.41 -6.17 -3.79
CA GLU A 266 -0.26 -5.61 -3.08
C GLU A 266 -0.18 -6.22 -1.68
N THR A 267 0.95 -6.86 -1.39
CA THR A 267 1.11 -7.65 -0.17
C THR A 267 2.42 -7.37 0.53
N LEU A 268 2.45 -7.55 1.84
CA LEU A 268 3.68 -7.72 2.60
C LEU A 268 3.90 -9.18 2.93
N ARG A 269 5.16 -9.61 2.88
CA ARG A 269 5.59 -10.87 3.46
C ARG A 269 6.41 -10.63 4.70
N LEU A 270 6.14 -11.42 5.72
CA LEU A 270 6.90 -11.40 6.96
C LEU A 270 6.79 -12.77 7.62
N ASP A 271 7.94 -13.33 8.04
CA ASP A 271 8.01 -14.52 8.89
C ASP A 271 7.22 -15.73 8.34
N GLY A 272 7.25 -15.88 7.01
CA GLY A 272 6.59 -16.95 6.26
C GLY A 272 5.14 -16.66 5.84
N ASP A 273 4.51 -15.61 6.37
CA ASP A 273 3.14 -15.23 6.06
C ASP A 273 3.06 -14.15 4.97
N ILE A 274 1.87 -14.04 4.37
CA ILE A 274 1.52 -13.01 3.38
C ILE A 274 0.34 -12.22 3.92
N PHE A 275 0.44 -10.90 3.86
CA PHE A 275 -0.57 -9.96 4.32
C PHE A 275 -1.01 -9.06 3.17
N ALA A 276 -2.27 -9.18 2.74
CA ALA A 276 -2.84 -8.29 1.73
C ALA A 276 -3.03 -6.88 2.30
N LEU A 277 -2.49 -5.87 1.62
CA LEU A 277 -2.46 -4.49 2.11
C LEU A 277 -3.81 -3.77 1.99
N ALA A 278 -4.74 -4.28 1.18
CA ALA A 278 -6.11 -3.80 1.13
C ALA A 278 -7.05 -4.46 2.16
N THR A 279 -6.58 -5.44 2.94
CA THR A 279 -7.39 -6.13 3.95
C THR A 279 -6.96 -5.79 5.37
N ALA A 280 -7.90 -5.32 6.19
CA ALA A 280 -7.64 -5.03 7.60
C ALA A 280 -7.40 -6.33 8.40
N VAL A 281 -6.45 -6.28 9.33
CA VAL A 281 -6.06 -7.39 10.21
C VAL A 281 -6.09 -6.89 11.65
N ALA A 282 -6.97 -7.45 12.48
CA ALA A 282 -7.17 -7.02 13.88
C ALA A 282 -6.07 -7.54 14.86
N GLY A 283 -4.95 -8.04 14.34
CA GLY A 283 -3.88 -8.68 15.09
C GLY A 283 -3.74 -10.17 14.80
N GLN A 284 -2.76 -10.51 13.99
CA GLN A 284 -2.40 -11.88 13.63
C GLN A 284 -0.98 -12.17 14.11
N ASN A 285 -0.81 -13.29 14.82
CA ASN A 285 0.53 -13.81 15.10
C ASN A 285 1.09 -14.48 13.85
N THR A 286 2.37 -14.26 13.58
CA THR A 286 3.02 -14.85 12.41
C THR A 286 3.31 -16.33 12.61
N SER A 287 3.33 -17.09 11.52
CA SER A 287 3.58 -18.52 11.52
C SER A 287 4.99 -18.90 12.02
N GLY A 288 5.99 -18.04 11.81
CA GLY A 288 7.34 -18.24 12.36
C GLY A 288 7.45 -17.93 13.86
N GLY A 289 6.40 -17.40 14.49
CA GLY A 289 6.28 -17.26 15.94
C GLY A 289 6.93 -16.01 16.54
N ASN A 290 7.43 -15.10 15.69
CA ASN A 290 8.23 -13.95 16.14
C ASN A 290 7.39 -12.67 16.31
N TYR A 291 6.35 -12.48 15.49
CA TYR A 291 5.70 -11.18 15.35
C TYR A 291 4.18 -11.26 15.47
N ARG A 292 3.57 -10.14 15.85
CA ARG A 292 2.14 -9.91 15.80
C ARG A 292 1.85 -8.67 14.96
N VAL A 293 1.07 -8.84 13.90
CA VAL A 293 0.79 -7.84 12.86
C VAL A 293 -0.64 -7.35 12.96
N VAL A 294 -0.83 -6.04 12.98
CA VAL A 294 -2.13 -5.36 12.86
C VAL A 294 -2.12 -4.53 11.58
N ILE A 295 -3.18 -4.58 10.79
CA ILE A 295 -3.31 -3.78 9.56
C ILE A 295 -4.61 -3.00 9.63
N THR A 296 -4.53 -1.70 9.39
CA THR A 296 -5.68 -0.84 9.12
C THR A 296 -5.55 -0.30 7.70
N THR A 297 -6.67 -0.19 6.99
CA THR A 297 -6.65 0.15 5.56
C THR A 297 -7.51 1.36 5.26
N GLY A 298 -7.08 2.13 4.25
CA GLY A 298 -7.80 3.25 3.66
C GLY A 298 -7.76 3.14 2.13
N ALA A 299 -8.41 4.07 1.44
CA ALA A 299 -8.35 4.10 -0.02
C ALA A 299 -6.91 4.40 -0.46
N GLY A 300 -6.26 3.41 -1.10
CA GLY A 300 -4.88 3.49 -1.57
C GLY A 300 -3.81 3.55 -0.48
N THR A 301 -4.16 3.21 0.77
CA THR A 301 -3.26 3.28 1.92
C THR A 301 -3.44 2.12 2.89
N ALA A 302 -2.37 1.76 3.60
CA ALA A 302 -2.38 0.80 4.69
C ALA A 302 -1.45 1.25 5.81
N ASN A 303 -1.86 1.08 7.06
CA ASN A 303 -0.96 1.20 8.21
C ASN A 303 -0.78 -0.18 8.82
N VAL A 304 0.46 -0.65 8.87
CA VAL A 304 0.86 -1.95 9.40
C VAL A 304 1.65 -1.74 10.67
N THR A 305 1.15 -2.23 11.80
CA THR A 305 1.85 -2.17 13.09
C THR A 305 2.32 -3.56 13.48
N ILE A 306 3.61 -3.69 13.75
CA ILE A 306 4.28 -4.94 14.09
C ILE A 306 4.79 -4.87 15.53
N THR A 307 4.42 -5.87 16.33
CA THR A 307 4.78 -6.02 17.75
C THR A 307 5.38 -7.40 18.00
N LYS A 308 6.09 -7.58 19.11
CA LYS A 308 6.64 -8.90 19.48
C LYS A 308 5.52 -9.86 19.85
N GLN A 309 5.54 -11.07 19.28
CA GLN A 309 4.55 -12.09 19.62
C GLN A 309 4.67 -12.48 21.10
N GLY A 310 3.54 -12.51 21.81
CA GLY A 310 3.51 -12.78 23.26
C GLY A 310 3.74 -11.55 24.14
N GLY A 311 3.98 -10.38 23.55
CA GLY A 311 4.24 -9.12 24.26
C GLY A 311 5.71 -8.91 24.60
N GLY A 312 6.03 -7.73 25.13
CA GLY A 312 7.40 -7.30 25.43
C GLY A 312 7.97 -6.38 24.35
N THR A 313 9.29 -6.24 24.33
CA THR A 313 10.05 -5.37 23.42
C THR A 313 11.03 -6.16 22.57
N PHE A 314 11.38 -5.60 21.42
CA PHE A 314 12.52 -5.99 20.60
C PHE A 314 13.79 -5.37 21.16
N ASN A 315 14.94 -6.02 21.04
CA ASN A 315 16.23 -5.31 21.12
C ASN A 315 16.64 -4.76 19.74
N GLU A 316 17.75 -4.03 19.66
CA GLU A 316 18.31 -3.46 18.41
C GLU A 316 18.45 -4.52 17.31
N THR A 317 19.18 -5.61 17.57
CA THR A 317 19.41 -6.68 16.58
C THR A 317 18.11 -7.34 16.12
N GLU A 318 17.14 -7.55 17.00
CA GLU A 318 15.82 -8.08 16.65
C GLU A 318 15.04 -7.10 15.76
N THR A 319 15.17 -5.80 16.01
CA THR A 319 14.50 -4.74 15.24
C THR A 319 15.09 -4.60 13.85
N GLU A 320 16.42 -4.57 13.73
CA GLU A 320 17.11 -4.61 12.43
C GLU A 320 16.74 -5.87 11.63
N THR A 321 16.75 -7.04 12.30
CA THR A 321 16.37 -8.31 11.67
C THR A 321 14.95 -8.29 11.16
N LEU A 322 14.02 -7.72 11.93
CA LEU A 322 12.62 -7.53 11.52
C LEU A 322 12.53 -6.64 10.29
N ILE A 323 13.13 -5.44 10.32
CA ILE A 323 13.03 -4.46 9.23
C ILE A 323 13.58 -5.05 7.92
N LYS A 324 14.73 -5.74 7.97
CA LYS A 324 15.36 -6.44 6.84
C LYS A 324 14.55 -7.64 6.33
N ALA A 325 13.66 -8.20 7.16
CA ALA A 325 12.84 -9.35 6.79
C ALA A 325 11.50 -8.96 6.16
N ILE A 326 11.08 -7.70 6.27
CA ILE A 326 9.83 -7.24 5.65
C ILE A 326 10.06 -7.12 4.14
N GLN A 327 9.17 -7.76 3.38
CA GLN A 327 9.26 -7.76 1.92
C GLN A 327 7.96 -7.27 1.32
N TYR A 328 8.07 -6.39 0.32
CA TYR A 328 6.98 -6.07 -0.57
C TYR A 328 6.86 -7.15 -1.65
N GLN A 329 5.64 -7.50 -2.01
CA GLN A 329 5.35 -8.36 -3.16
C GLN A 329 4.06 -7.91 -3.85
N HIS A 330 4.08 -7.91 -5.18
CA HIS A 330 2.88 -7.91 -6.00
C HIS A 330 2.53 -9.35 -6.39
N ILE A 331 1.28 -9.79 -6.15
CA ILE A 331 0.86 -11.17 -6.46
C ILE A 331 0.27 -11.33 -7.86
N ASP A 332 -0.18 -10.24 -8.48
CA ASP A 332 -0.51 -10.26 -9.90
C ASP A 332 0.79 -10.10 -10.70
N ALA A 333 1.18 -11.18 -11.36
CA ALA A 333 2.42 -11.29 -12.10
C ALA A 333 2.24 -10.93 -13.58
N THR A 334 1.11 -10.31 -13.95
CA THR A 334 0.73 -10.08 -15.35
C THR A 334 0.31 -8.66 -15.70
N ASN A 335 -0.12 -7.83 -14.73
CA ASN A 335 -0.38 -6.41 -14.97
C ASN A 335 -0.42 -5.60 -13.66
N PRO A 336 0.73 -5.28 -13.04
CA PRO A 336 0.75 -4.35 -11.92
C PRO A 336 0.54 -2.90 -12.40
N THR A 337 -0.36 -2.13 -11.76
CA THR A 337 -0.53 -0.71 -12.08
C THR A 337 0.77 0.05 -11.81
N ASP A 338 1.20 0.85 -12.79
CA ASP A 338 2.43 1.62 -12.71
C ASP A 338 2.45 2.65 -11.57
N GLY A 339 3.66 3.05 -11.17
CA GLY A 339 3.87 4.17 -10.26
C GLY A 339 4.42 3.80 -8.88
N ASN A 340 4.56 4.81 -8.04
CA ASN A 340 5.34 4.67 -6.80
C ASN A 340 4.48 4.17 -5.64
N ARG A 341 5.00 3.19 -4.90
CA ARG A 341 4.53 2.83 -3.56
C ARG A 341 5.50 3.42 -2.54
N LEU A 342 4.97 4.15 -1.58
CA LEU A 342 5.79 4.79 -0.54
C LEU A 342 5.51 4.09 0.78
N ILE A 343 6.58 3.69 1.47
CA ILE A 343 6.52 3.04 2.79
C ILE A 343 7.30 3.93 3.76
N ASP A 344 6.58 4.62 4.62
CA ASP A 344 7.14 5.37 5.75
C ASP A 344 7.23 4.43 6.96
N VAL A 345 8.46 4.08 7.36
CA VAL A 345 8.75 3.19 8.48
C VAL A 345 9.10 4.01 9.71
N THR A 346 8.41 3.79 10.83
CA THR A 346 8.72 4.38 12.13
C THR A 346 8.96 3.30 13.17
N VAL A 347 9.86 3.57 14.11
CA VAL A 347 10.13 2.70 15.26
C VAL A 347 9.85 3.46 16.55
N ASN A 348 9.24 2.78 17.52
CA ASN A 348 8.90 3.34 18.82
C ASN A 348 9.69 2.61 19.91
N ASP A 349 10.40 3.33 20.76
CA ASP A 349 11.17 2.79 21.91
C ASP A 349 10.32 2.60 23.19
N GLY A 350 9.08 3.10 23.19
CA GLY A 350 8.19 3.17 24.34
C GLY A 350 8.05 4.59 24.90
N THR A 351 8.91 5.52 24.47
CA THR A 351 8.86 6.95 24.83
C THR A 351 8.27 7.80 23.70
N GLY A 352 8.47 7.41 22.44
CA GLY A 352 7.88 8.06 21.28
C GLY A 352 8.22 7.39 19.95
N ASP A 353 7.53 7.81 18.88
CA ASP A 353 7.86 7.39 17.53
C ASP A 353 9.07 8.20 17.03
N GLY A 354 10.07 7.50 16.52
CA GLY A 354 11.15 8.10 15.75
C GLY A 354 10.65 8.78 14.46
N PRO A 355 11.48 9.64 13.84
CA PRO A 355 11.20 10.15 12.50
C PRO A 355 10.99 9.00 11.51
N ALA A 356 10.11 9.19 10.53
CA ALA A 356 9.88 8.20 9.50
C ALA A 356 11.08 8.10 8.54
N ALA A 357 11.53 6.88 8.30
CA ALA A 357 12.45 6.51 7.23
C ALA A 357 11.64 5.99 6.04
N ARG A 358 11.93 6.47 4.81
CA ARG A 358 11.12 6.17 3.63
C ARG A 358 11.79 5.20 2.66
N THR A 359 11.03 4.17 2.30
CA THR A 359 11.27 3.34 1.11
C THR A 359 10.35 3.75 -0.04
N THR A 360 10.91 3.88 -1.24
CA THR A 360 10.18 4.13 -2.48
C THR A 360 10.30 2.94 -3.42
N ILE A 361 9.17 2.36 -3.80
CA ILE A 361 9.09 1.25 -4.73
C ILE A 361 8.54 1.77 -6.05
N ASN A 362 9.33 1.71 -7.12
CA ASN A 362 8.85 2.02 -8.46
C ASN A 362 8.26 0.74 -9.06
N VAL A 363 6.94 0.65 -9.18
CA VAL A 363 6.28 -0.50 -9.79
C VAL A 363 6.18 -0.28 -11.29
N ASN A 364 6.74 -1.21 -12.07
CA ASN A 364 6.77 -1.15 -13.53
C ASN A 364 6.12 -2.41 -14.13
N PRO A 365 4.99 -2.27 -14.86
CA PRO A 365 4.45 -3.38 -15.65
C PRO A 365 5.36 -3.76 -16.82
N VAL A 366 5.23 -4.99 -17.31
CA VAL A 366 5.89 -5.50 -18.51
C VAL A 366 4.81 -5.79 -19.54
N ASN A 367 4.77 -4.98 -20.60
CA ASN A 367 3.76 -5.12 -21.64
C ASN A 367 3.69 -6.53 -22.24
N ALA A 368 2.56 -7.22 -22.06
CA ALA A 368 2.24 -8.48 -22.70
C ALA A 368 1.48 -8.22 -24.01
N PRO A 369 1.78 -8.95 -25.11
CA PRO A 369 1.02 -8.78 -26.35
C PRO A 369 -0.44 -9.22 -26.20
N PRO A 370 -1.37 -8.68 -27.02
CA PRO A 370 -2.75 -9.10 -27.01
C PRO A 370 -2.93 -10.58 -27.36
N VAL A 371 -4.03 -11.16 -26.88
CA VAL A 371 -4.49 -12.49 -27.26
C VAL A 371 -5.66 -12.34 -28.23
N ALA A 372 -5.40 -12.66 -29.49
CA ALA A 372 -6.44 -12.68 -30.53
C ALA A 372 -7.14 -14.04 -30.59
N VAL A 373 -8.47 -14.04 -30.67
CA VAL A 373 -9.33 -15.22 -30.60
C VAL A 373 -9.98 -15.48 -31.98
N ALA A 374 -10.22 -16.75 -32.30
CA ALA A 374 -10.78 -17.12 -33.59
C ALA A 374 -12.25 -16.71 -33.73
N ASP A 375 -12.62 -16.26 -34.94
CA ASP A 375 -13.95 -15.79 -35.28
C ASP A 375 -14.66 -16.72 -36.26
N ASN A 376 -15.99 -16.68 -36.24
CA ASN A 376 -16.82 -17.39 -37.20
C ASN A 376 -17.99 -16.51 -37.67
N SER A 377 -18.37 -16.68 -38.93
CA SER A 377 -19.55 -16.02 -39.50
C SER A 377 -20.18 -16.89 -40.59
N THR A 378 -21.45 -16.63 -40.88
CA THR A 378 -22.19 -17.25 -41.98
C THR A 378 -22.83 -16.17 -42.85
N LEU A 379 -22.71 -16.32 -44.16
CA LEU A 379 -23.32 -15.44 -45.15
C LEU A 379 -23.69 -16.22 -46.41
N ASN A 380 -24.54 -15.65 -47.24
CA ASN A 380 -24.83 -16.23 -48.55
C ASN A 380 -23.68 -15.92 -49.52
N GLU A 381 -23.53 -16.70 -50.59
CA GLU A 381 -22.55 -16.33 -51.62
C GLU A 381 -22.93 -15.00 -52.30
N GLY A 382 -21.91 -14.30 -52.80
CA GLY A 382 -22.06 -12.96 -53.36
C GLY A 382 -22.40 -11.87 -52.34
N ALA A 383 -22.72 -12.22 -51.09
CA ALA A 383 -23.07 -11.26 -50.06
C ALA A 383 -21.85 -10.55 -49.44
N THR A 384 -22.12 -9.39 -48.86
CA THR A 384 -21.17 -8.62 -48.04
C THR A 384 -21.53 -8.75 -46.56
N ALA A 385 -20.53 -8.93 -45.70
CA ALA A 385 -20.68 -8.98 -44.25
C ALA A 385 -19.68 -8.05 -43.54
N THR A 386 -20.11 -7.45 -42.43
CA THR A 386 -19.24 -6.73 -41.49
C THR A 386 -18.98 -7.64 -40.29
N LEU A 387 -17.71 -7.95 -40.05
CA LEU A 387 -17.24 -8.92 -39.05
C LEU A 387 -16.53 -8.16 -37.92
N ASN A 388 -16.98 -8.34 -36.67
CA ASN A 388 -16.27 -7.78 -35.52
C ASN A 388 -15.17 -8.76 -35.10
N LEU A 389 -13.91 -8.39 -35.35
CA LEU A 389 -12.76 -9.26 -35.05
C LEU A 389 -12.28 -9.05 -33.62
N ALA A 390 -12.16 -7.78 -33.20
CA ALA A 390 -11.67 -7.45 -31.86
C ALA A 390 -12.67 -7.74 -30.72
N GLY A 391 -13.88 -8.21 -31.04
CA GLY A 391 -14.97 -8.34 -30.06
C GLY A 391 -14.77 -9.42 -29.00
N ASN A 392 -13.91 -10.40 -29.27
CA ASN A 392 -13.53 -11.50 -28.38
C ASN A 392 -12.03 -11.51 -28.04
N ASP A 393 -11.27 -10.55 -28.56
CA ASP A 393 -9.86 -10.36 -28.28
C ASP A 393 -9.66 -9.70 -26.91
N THR A 394 -8.52 -9.96 -26.29
CA THR A 394 -8.19 -9.38 -24.97
C THR A 394 -6.75 -8.92 -24.93
N ASP A 395 -6.51 -7.81 -24.25
CA ASP A 395 -5.20 -7.36 -23.80
C ASP A 395 -5.28 -7.12 -22.29
N ASN A 396 -4.29 -7.61 -21.55
CA ASN A 396 -4.34 -7.57 -20.09
C ASN A 396 -3.71 -6.31 -19.51
N ASP A 397 -3.04 -5.47 -20.32
CA ASP A 397 -2.18 -4.38 -19.87
C ASP A 397 -2.81 -3.00 -20.14
N ASP A 398 -2.83 -2.60 -21.42
CA ASP A 398 -3.18 -1.26 -21.86
C ASP A 398 -4.39 -1.22 -22.81
N GLY A 399 -4.83 -2.38 -23.30
CA GLY A 399 -5.98 -2.53 -24.18
C GLY A 399 -5.62 -2.77 -25.64
N LEU A 400 -6.62 -2.78 -26.52
CA LEU A 400 -6.44 -3.06 -27.95
C LEU A 400 -6.41 -1.77 -28.77
N ASP A 401 -5.43 -1.63 -29.66
CA ASP A 401 -5.49 -0.66 -30.76
C ASP A 401 -6.37 -1.22 -31.88
N LEU A 402 -7.66 -0.91 -31.86
CA LEU A 402 -8.64 -1.35 -32.86
C LEU A 402 -8.29 -0.93 -34.30
N THR A 403 -7.43 0.08 -34.48
CA THR A 403 -7.02 0.56 -35.80
C THR A 403 -5.84 -0.23 -36.39
N SER A 404 -5.23 -1.11 -35.60
CA SER A 404 -4.02 -1.85 -35.95
C SER A 404 -4.26 -3.22 -36.60
N ILE A 405 -5.53 -3.63 -36.78
CA ILE A 405 -5.88 -4.90 -37.39
C ILE A 405 -5.19 -5.04 -38.75
N SER A 406 -4.44 -6.11 -38.90
CA SER A 406 -3.71 -6.44 -40.12
C SER A 406 -4.07 -7.83 -40.59
N ILE A 407 -4.44 -7.94 -41.87
CA ILE A 407 -4.71 -9.24 -42.51
C ILE A 407 -3.37 -9.90 -42.84
N VAL A 408 -3.13 -11.08 -42.27
CA VAL A 408 -1.89 -11.86 -42.46
C VAL A 408 -2.00 -12.72 -43.72
N SER A 409 -3.12 -13.42 -43.88
CA SER A 409 -3.47 -14.17 -45.09
C SER A 409 -4.89 -13.83 -45.48
N GLY A 410 -5.09 -13.37 -46.72
CA GLY A 410 -6.41 -13.00 -47.22
C GLY A 410 -7.30 -14.20 -47.57
N PRO A 411 -8.59 -13.96 -47.78
CA PRO A 411 -9.56 -14.96 -48.26
C PRO A 411 -9.25 -15.47 -49.68
N ALA A 412 -9.67 -16.70 -49.98
CA ALA A 412 -9.48 -17.30 -51.30
C ALA A 412 -10.67 -17.06 -52.25
N ASN A 413 -11.89 -16.98 -51.71
CA ASN A 413 -13.14 -16.89 -52.48
C ASN A 413 -13.91 -15.58 -52.19
N GLY A 414 -13.20 -14.57 -51.71
CA GLY A 414 -13.78 -13.27 -51.42
C GLY A 414 -12.71 -12.20 -51.33
N THR A 415 -13.13 -11.01 -50.91
CA THR A 415 -12.24 -9.87 -50.75
C THR A 415 -12.53 -9.14 -49.45
N ILE A 416 -11.47 -8.69 -48.78
CA ILE A 416 -11.56 -7.72 -47.69
C ILE A 416 -11.60 -6.34 -48.33
N THR A 417 -12.73 -5.67 -48.19
CA THR A 417 -13.01 -4.38 -48.85
C THR A 417 -12.70 -3.18 -47.97
N ALA A 418 -12.74 -3.36 -46.64
CA ALA A 418 -12.37 -2.34 -45.66
C ALA A 418 -11.93 -2.99 -44.33
N ILE A 419 -10.97 -2.36 -43.67
CA ILE A 419 -10.65 -2.57 -42.25
C ILE A 419 -11.08 -1.29 -41.55
N ASN A 420 -12.04 -1.39 -40.65
CA ASN A 420 -12.68 -0.24 -40.02
C ASN A 420 -11.96 0.10 -38.70
N PRO A 421 -11.87 1.39 -38.33
CA PRO A 421 -11.21 1.80 -37.08
C PRO A 421 -11.90 1.33 -35.78
N ASP A 422 -13.09 0.74 -35.88
CA ASP A 422 -13.87 0.22 -34.75
C ASP A 422 -13.60 -1.27 -34.46
N GLY A 423 -12.58 -1.86 -35.08
CA GLY A 423 -12.22 -3.27 -34.91
C GLY A 423 -13.01 -4.22 -35.81
N THR A 424 -13.82 -3.70 -36.73
CA THR A 424 -14.57 -4.51 -37.69
C THR A 424 -13.91 -4.57 -39.07
N VAL A 425 -14.22 -5.62 -39.84
CA VAL A 425 -13.73 -5.81 -41.22
C VAL A 425 -14.89 -6.10 -42.16
N SER A 426 -14.88 -5.50 -43.35
CA SER A 426 -15.91 -5.73 -44.39
C SER A 426 -15.43 -6.75 -45.41
N TYR A 427 -16.08 -7.91 -45.45
CA TYR A 427 -15.82 -9.01 -46.37
C TYR A 427 -16.91 -9.11 -47.44
N THR A 428 -16.55 -9.39 -48.69
CA THR A 428 -17.50 -9.70 -49.78
C THR A 428 -17.11 -11.01 -50.46
N HIS A 429 -18.03 -11.98 -50.49
CA HIS A 429 -17.86 -13.24 -51.22
C HIS A 429 -17.93 -12.97 -52.74
N ASN A 430 -17.15 -13.69 -53.55
CA ASN A 430 -17.06 -13.44 -54.99
C ASN A 430 -18.25 -14.00 -55.81
N GLY A 431 -19.16 -14.72 -55.16
CA GLY A 431 -20.32 -15.37 -55.79
C GLY A 431 -20.04 -16.76 -56.38
N SER A 432 -18.91 -17.39 -56.10
CA SER A 432 -18.71 -18.80 -56.48
C SER A 432 -19.43 -19.78 -55.55
N GLU A 433 -19.74 -20.97 -56.05
CA GLU A 433 -20.34 -22.10 -55.29
C GLU A 433 -19.42 -22.76 -54.25
N THR A 434 -18.61 -21.96 -53.54
CA THR A 434 -17.73 -22.43 -52.48
C THR A 434 -18.44 -22.34 -51.15
N THR A 435 -18.44 -23.42 -50.37
CA THR A 435 -19.15 -23.51 -49.08
C THR A 435 -18.39 -22.95 -47.88
N SER A 436 -17.13 -22.56 -48.08
CA SER A 436 -16.30 -21.99 -47.03
C SER A 436 -15.24 -21.05 -47.58
N ASP A 437 -14.88 -20.06 -46.77
CA ASP A 437 -13.72 -19.21 -46.98
C ASP A 437 -13.06 -18.90 -45.62
N SER A 438 -11.83 -18.40 -45.63
CA SER A 438 -11.13 -18.09 -44.39
C SER A 438 -10.01 -17.09 -44.62
N PHE A 439 -9.75 -16.26 -43.61
CA PHE A 439 -8.59 -15.39 -43.58
C PHE A 439 -8.02 -15.33 -42.16
N THR A 440 -6.80 -14.82 -42.01
CA THR A 440 -6.15 -14.68 -40.71
C THR A 440 -5.76 -13.23 -40.45
N TYR A 441 -5.73 -12.84 -39.18
CA TYR A 441 -5.38 -11.48 -38.76
C TYR A 441 -4.52 -11.46 -37.50
N THR A 442 -3.94 -10.30 -37.24
CA THR A 442 -3.32 -9.89 -35.97
C THR A 442 -3.82 -8.52 -35.58
N ILE A 443 -3.85 -8.23 -34.29
CA ILE A 443 -4.13 -6.92 -33.70
C ILE A 443 -2.96 -6.52 -32.78
N ARG A 444 -2.79 -5.23 -32.51
CA ARG A 444 -1.79 -4.70 -31.57
C ARG A 444 -2.45 -4.11 -30.34
N ASP A 445 -1.68 -4.06 -29.26
CA ASP A 445 -2.00 -3.26 -28.07
C ASP A 445 -1.71 -1.76 -28.32
N LEU A 446 -1.95 -0.91 -27.33
CA LEU A 446 -1.72 0.53 -27.44
C LEU A 446 -0.23 0.92 -27.41
N THR A 447 0.66 0.06 -26.92
CA THR A 447 2.13 0.27 -26.94
C THR A 447 2.82 -0.30 -28.19
N GLY A 448 2.10 -1.06 -29.02
CA GLY A 448 2.50 -1.57 -30.32
C GLY A 448 2.96 -3.04 -30.38
N ALA A 449 2.88 -3.83 -29.31
CA ALA A 449 3.13 -5.27 -29.41
C ALA A 449 2.02 -5.97 -30.19
N THR A 450 2.37 -7.04 -30.91
CA THR A 450 1.48 -7.70 -31.87
C THR A 450 0.99 -9.03 -31.31
N SER A 451 -0.30 -9.30 -31.45
CA SER A 451 -0.96 -10.52 -31.00
C SER A 451 -0.46 -11.79 -31.68
N ASN A 452 -0.88 -12.95 -31.17
CA ASN A 452 -0.90 -14.17 -31.97
C ASN A 452 -1.77 -13.99 -33.23
N THR A 453 -1.56 -14.85 -34.23
CA THR A 453 -2.44 -14.91 -35.40
C THR A 453 -3.75 -15.62 -35.05
N ALA A 454 -4.88 -15.00 -35.36
CA ALA A 454 -6.21 -15.57 -35.22
C ALA A 454 -6.83 -15.87 -36.61
N THR A 455 -7.72 -16.86 -36.65
CA THR A 455 -8.39 -17.29 -37.89
C THR A 455 -9.85 -16.87 -37.86
N VAL A 456 -10.31 -16.30 -38.97
CA VAL A 456 -11.72 -16.04 -39.24
C VAL A 456 -12.22 -17.11 -40.21
N SER A 457 -13.22 -17.89 -39.77
CA SER A 457 -13.84 -18.95 -40.56
C SER A 457 -15.20 -18.53 -41.08
N LEU A 458 -15.38 -18.52 -42.40
CA LEU A 458 -16.61 -18.10 -43.05
C LEU A 458 -17.32 -19.33 -43.63
N THR A 459 -18.56 -19.56 -43.19
CA THR A 459 -19.46 -20.55 -43.80
C THR A 459 -20.31 -19.86 -44.85
N ILE A 460 -20.23 -20.33 -46.08
CA ILE A 460 -20.96 -19.74 -47.20
C ILE A 460 -22.17 -20.61 -47.50
N THR A 461 -23.34 -19.99 -47.50
CA THR A 461 -24.60 -20.64 -47.84
C THR A 461 -24.88 -20.42 -49.32
N PRO A 462 -25.01 -21.49 -50.13
CA PRO A 462 -25.40 -21.36 -51.52
C PRO A 462 -26.76 -20.70 -51.68
N THR A 463 -26.91 -19.95 -52.76
CA THR A 463 -28.10 -19.22 -53.19
C THR A 463 -28.42 -19.70 -54.59
N ASN A 464 -29.67 -20.14 -54.81
CA ASN A 464 -30.01 -20.74 -56.10
C ASN A 464 -29.87 -19.74 -57.25
N ASP A 465 -29.06 -20.08 -58.23
CA ASP A 465 -28.86 -19.37 -59.50
C ASP A 465 -29.70 -20.00 -60.61
N ALA A 466 -30.16 -19.18 -61.55
CA ALA A 466 -30.97 -19.69 -62.65
C ALA A 466 -30.12 -20.51 -63.66
N PRO A 467 -30.64 -21.61 -64.22
CA PRO A 467 -29.92 -22.40 -65.20
C PRO A 467 -29.70 -21.66 -66.52
N VAL A 468 -28.54 -21.89 -67.13
CA VAL A 468 -28.10 -21.25 -68.39
C VAL A 468 -28.05 -22.26 -69.52
N ILE A 469 -28.75 -21.99 -70.62
CA ILE A 469 -28.68 -22.81 -71.85
C ILE A 469 -27.30 -22.64 -72.50
N THR A 470 -26.64 -23.74 -72.82
CA THR A 470 -25.28 -23.78 -73.42
C THR A 470 -25.25 -24.35 -74.83
N SER A 471 -26.26 -25.14 -75.22
CA SER A 471 -26.39 -25.69 -76.58
C SER A 471 -26.62 -24.60 -77.64
N ASN A 472 -26.27 -24.90 -78.90
CA ASN A 472 -26.63 -24.10 -80.07
C ASN A 472 -26.19 -22.62 -80.04
N GLY A 473 -25.11 -22.33 -79.30
CA GLY A 473 -24.56 -20.98 -79.15
C GLY A 473 -24.92 -20.27 -77.85
N GLY A 474 -25.77 -20.86 -76.99
CA GLY A 474 -26.00 -20.44 -75.60
C GLY A 474 -26.54 -19.02 -75.39
N GLY A 475 -26.97 -18.35 -76.46
CA GLY A 475 -27.55 -17.00 -76.41
C GLY A 475 -29.07 -17.03 -76.27
N THR A 476 -29.68 -15.85 -76.24
CA THR A 476 -31.15 -15.68 -76.14
C THR A 476 -31.91 -16.17 -77.37
N SER A 477 -31.21 -16.47 -78.47
CA SER A 477 -31.76 -17.03 -79.70
C SER A 477 -30.74 -17.93 -80.37
N ALA A 478 -31.22 -18.99 -81.03
CA ALA A 478 -30.42 -19.84 -81.91
C ALA A 478 -31.16 -20.06 -83.23
N SER A 479 -30.41 -20.23 -84.32
CA SER A 479 -30.96 -20.57 -85.64
C SER A 479 -30.33 -21.86 -86.13
N LEU A 480 -31.16 -22.81 -86.52
CA LEU A 480 -30.75 -24.14 -86.96
C LEU A 480 -31.34 -24.43 -88.34
N SER A 481 -30.53 -25.00 -89.24
CA SER A 481 -31.00 -25.50 -90.52
C SER A 481 -31.29 -27.00 -90.40
N ILE A 482 -32.56 -27.37 -90.51
CA ILE A 482 -33.02 -28.77 -90.44
C ILE A 482 -33.35 -29.26 -91.85
N LEU A 483 -33.07 -30.53 -92.15
CA LEU A 483 -33.44 -31.15 -93.43
C LEU A 483 -34.94 -31.48 -93.45
N SER A 484 -35.56 -31.37 -94.63
CA SER A 484 -36.94 -31.82 -94.82
C SER A 484 -37.10 -33.30 -94.47
N ASP A 485 -38.32 -33.70 -94.13
CA ASP A 485 -38.68 -35.10 -93.87
C ASP A 485 -38.00 -35.75 -92.65
N THR A 486 -37.39 -34.93 -91.77
CA THR A 486 -36.85 -35.37 -90.47
C THR A 486 -37.63 -34.74 -89.32
N THR A 487 -37.77 -35.47 -88.21
CA THR A 487 -38.42 -34.95 -87.00
C THR A 487 -37.44 -34.47 -85.94
N GLU A 488 -36.17 -34.84 -86.03
CA GLU A 488 -35.14 -34.43 -85.06
C GLU A 488 -34.69 -32.99 -85.35
N VAL A 489 -34.67 -32.15 -84.31
CA VAL A 489 -34.27 -30.74 -84.42
C VAL A 489 -32.90 -30.55 -83.77
N THR A 490 -32.82 -30.72 -82.45
CA THR A 490 -31.60 -30.57 -81.66
C THR A 490 -31.84 -31.09 -80.24
N THR A 491 -30.78 -31.12 -79.44
CA THR A 491 -30.87 -31.31 -77.99
C THR A 491 -30.51 -30.00 -77.30
N ILE A 492 -31.45 -29.46 -76.53
CA ILE A 492 -31.21 -28.31 -75.67
C ILE A 492 -30.47 -28.80 -74.43
N SER A 493 -29.26 -28.28 -74.21
CA SER A 493 -28.48 -28.53 -73.01
C SER A 493 -28.28 -27.25 -72.23
N ALA A 494 -28.40 -27.32 -70.92
CA ALA A 494 -28.16 -26.24 -69.99
C ALA A 494 -27.26 -26.70 -68.84
N THR A 495 -26.67 -25.75 -68.15
CA THR A 495 -25.89 -25.94 -66.92
C THR A 495 -26.46 -25.07 -65.83
N ASP A 496 -26.31 -25.53 -64.60
CA ASP A 496 -26.75 -24.89 -63.38
C ASP A 496 -25.56 -24.80 -62.44
N ALA A 497 -25.37 -23.68 -61.75
CA ALA A 497 -24.19 -23.46 -60.94
C ALA A 497 -24.16 -24.43 -59.74
N GLU A 498 -25.32 -24.69 -59.12
CA GLU A 498 -25.48 -25.62 -58.00
C GLU A 498 -25.62 -27.08 -58.45
N GLY A 499 -25.71 -27.31 -59.76
CA GLY A 499 -25.89 -28.63 -60.35
C GLY A 499 -27.29 -29.20 -60.13
N ALA A 500 -28.32 -28.34 -60.05
CA ALA A 500 -29.71 -28.74 -59.93
C ALA A 500 -30.17 -29.64 -61.09
N ILE A 501 -31.22 -30.42 -60.83
CA ILE A 501 -31.84 -31.25 -61.87
C ILE A 501 -32.70 -30.36 -62.77
N LEU A 502 -32.34 -30.30 -64.05
CA LEU A 502 -32.97 -29.40 -65.01
C LEU A 502 -34.17 -29.99 -65.73
N THR A 503 -35.20 -29.17 -65.86
CA THR A 503 -36.42 -29.49 -66.61
C THR A 503 -36.60 -28.55 -67.80
N TYR A 504 -36.88 -29.10 -68.98
CA TYR A 504 -37.03 -28.36 -70.23
C TYR A 504 -38.50 -28.30 -70.68
N SER A 505 -38.94 -27.15 -71.19
CA SER A 505 -40.31 -26.96 -71.66
C SER A 505 -40.40 -25.99 -72.84
N LEU A 506 -41.52 -26.05 -73.59
CA LEU A 506 -41.88 -25.07 -74.61
C LEU A 506 -42.81 -24.05 -74.00
N VAL A 507 -42.45 -22.77 -74.09
CA VAL A 507 -43.19 -21.66 -73.45
C VAL A 507 -43.76 -20.65 -74.43
N GLY A 508 -43.43 -20.77 -75.71
CA GLY A 508 -43.94 -19.87 -76.74
C GLY A 508 -43.29 -20.08 -78.11
N GLY A 509 -43.47 -19.10 -78.98
CA GLY A 509 -43.11 -19.16 -80.40
C GLY A 509 -44.33 -19.40 -81.30
N ALA A 510 -44.31 -18.86 -82.51
CA ALA A 510 -45.43 -18.95 -83.45
C ALA A 510 -45.79 -20.40 -83.80
N ASP A 511 -44.79 -21.29 -83.76
CA ASP A 511 -44.90 -22.67 -84.24
C ASP A 511 -44.78 -23.71 -83.13
N ALA A 512 -44.82 -23.30 -81.85
CA ALA A 512 -44.59 -24.17 -80.69
C ALA A 512 -45.45 -25.45 -80.69
N ALA A 513 -46.68 -25.38 -81.18
CA ALA A 513 -47.60 -26.52 -81.26
C ALA A 513 -47.15 -27.62 -82.25
N LEU A 514 -46.20 -27.31 -83.14
CA LEU A 514 -45.63 -28.26 -84.09
C LEU A 514 -44.45 -29.03 -83.51
N PHE A 515 -44.03 -28.73 -82.27
CA PHE A 515 -42.88 -29.34 -81.62
C PHE A 515 -43.26 -30.06 -80.33
N THR A 516 -42.37 -30.95 -79.91
CA THR A 516 -42.32 -31.54 -78.57
C THR A 516 -40.89 -31.42 -78.06
N ILE A 517 -40.73 -31.12 -76.76
CA ILE A 517 -39.45 -31.19 -76.06
C ILE A 517 -39.54 -32.21 -74.93
N HIS A 518 -38.52 -33.08 -74.81
CA HIS A 518 -38.48 -34.06 -73.74
C HIS A 518 -37.98 -33.42 -72.44
N PRO A 519 -38.76 -33.47 -71.33
CA PRO A 519 -38.55 -32.61 -70.18
C PRO A 519 -37.25 -32.86 -69.41
N SER A 520 -36.67 -34.07 -69.45
CA SER A 520 -35.43 -34.38 -68.73
C SER A 520 -34.19 -34.53 -69.62
N THR A 521 -34.35 -34.55 -70.94
CA THR A 521 -33.23 -34.74 -71.87
C THR A 521 -33.03 -33.55 -72.79
N GLY A 522 -33.98 -32.62 -72.85
CA GLY A 522 -33.94 -31.44 -73.71
C GLY A 522 -34.04 -31.74 -75.22
N VAL A 523 -34.31 -32.99 -75.61
CA VAL A 523 -34.46 -33.39 -77.02
C VAL A 523 -35.70 -32.70 -77.60
N LEU A 524 -35.48 -31.83 -78.58
CA LEU A 524 -36.50 -31.08 -79.31
C LEU A 524 -36.75 -31.76 -80.65
N THR A 525 -38.02 -32.03 -80.94
CA THR A 525 -38.45 -32.70 -82.18
C THR A 525 -39.69 -32.03 -82.76
N PHE A 526 -39.84 -32.09 -84.08
CA PHE A 526 -41.12 -31.87 -84.73
C PHE A 526 -42.09 -33.02 -84.41
N ASN A 527 -43.36 -32.68 -84.18
CA ASN A 527 -44.46 -33.63 -84.03
C ASN A 527 -44.75 -34.37 -85.34
N THR A 528 -44.50 -33.72 -86.47
CA THR A 528 -44.58 -34.29 -87.82
C THR A 528 -43.51 -33.61 -88.67
N ALA A 529 -42.77 -34.38 -89.47
CA ALA A 529 -41.68 -33.84 -90.27
C ALA A 529 -42.19 -32.72 -91.21
N PRO A 530 -41.46 -31.59 -91.33
CA PRO A 530 -41.88 -30.47 -92.15
C PRO A 530 -41.79 -30.80 -93.64
N ASP A 531 -42.81 -30.40 -94.40
CA ASP A 531 -42.84 -30.45 -95.87
C ASP A 531 -42.57 -29.04 -96.41
N PHE A 532 -41.37 -28.82 -96.97
CA PHE A 532 -40.96 -27.48 -97.43
C PHE A 532 -41.74 -26.98 -98.65
N GLN A 533 -42.44 -27.88 -99.36
CA GLN A 533 -43.30 -27.55 -100.49
C GLN A 533 -44.73 -27.19 -100.05
N SER A 534 -45.10 -27.53 -98.81
CA SER A 534 -46.37 -27.18 -98.16
C SER A 534 -46.16 -26.88 -96.68
N PRO A 535 -45.52 -25.74 -96.33
CA PRO A 535 -45.10 -25.45 -94.98
C PRO A 535 -46.28 -25.39 -94.01
N SER A 536 -46.10 -26.00 -92.84
CA SER A 536 -47.09 -26.02 -91.76
C SER A 536 -46.88 -24.91 -90.72
N ASP A 537 -45.83 -24.11 -90.88
CA ASP A 537 -45.53 -22.95 -90.06
C ASP A 537 -46.62 -21.86 -90.19
N ALA A 538 -46.63 -20.96 -89.20
CA ALA A 538 -47.71 -19.99 -89.04
C ALA A 538 -47.86 -19.03 -90.23
N ASP A 539 -46.77 -18.72 -90.94
CA ASP A 539 -46.75 -17.72 -92.02
C ASP A 539 -46.28 -18.26 -93.39
N GLY A 540 -46.00 -19.57 -93.50
CA GLY A 540 -45.69 -20.23 -94.76
C GLY A 540 -44.29 -19.99 -95.31
N ASN A 541 -43.35 -19.51 -94.51
CA ASN A 541 -42.04 -19.02 -94.97
C ASN A 541 -40.88 -20.04 -94.80
N ASN A 542 -41.16 -21.23 -94.26
CA ASN A 542 -40.21 -22.29 -93.86
C ASN A 542 -39.28 -21.94 -92.68
N VAL A 543 -39.66 -20.97 -91.84
CA VAL A 543 -38.94 -20.56 -90.63
C VAL A 543 -39.85 -20.84 -89.44
N TYR A 544 -39.44 -21.82 -88.64
CA TYR A 544 -40.18 -22.24 -87.47
C TYR A 544 -39.65 -21.57 -86.21
N GLU A 545 -40.53 -20.89 -85.46
CA GLU A 545 -40.19 -20.16 -84.25
C GLU A 545 -40.70 -20.87 -83.00
N VAL A 546 -39.78 -21.22 -82.09
CA VAL A 546 -40.08 -21.79 -80.78
C VAL A 546 -39.28 -21.09 -79.68
N VAL A 547 -39.88 -20.97 -78.51
CA VAL A 547 -39.24 -20.47 -77.29
C VAL A 547 -39.19 -21.63 -76.29
N VAL A 548 -37.97 -22.00 -75.92
CA VAL A 548 -37.70 -23.02 -74.91
C VAL A 548 -37.36 -22.36 -73.58
N GLN A 549 -37.78 -22.98 -72.47
CA GLN A 549 -37.37 -22.63 -71.11
C GLN A 549 -36.70 -23.83 -70.46
N VAL A 550 -35.66 -23.55 -69.67
CA VAL A 550 -35.09 -24.48 -68.70
C VAL A 550 -35.36 -23.94 -67.29
N SER A 551 -35.67 -24.82 -66.35
CA SER A 551 -35.88 -24.49 -64.93
C SER A 551 -35.20 -25.53 -64.04
N ASP A 552 -34.69 -25.06 -62.90
CA ASP A 552 -34.11 -25.87 -61.82
C ASP A 552 -35.16 -26.35 -60.79
N GLY A 553 -36.42 -25.93 -60.94
CA GLY A 553 -37.53 -26.23 -60.03
C GLY A 553 -37.84 -25.14 -59.00
N THR A 554 -37.04 -24.08 -58.93
CA THR A 554 -37.21 -22.91 -58.06
C THR A 554 -37.20 -21.57 -58.82
N ALA A 555 -36.45 -21.48 -59.93
CA ALA A 555 -36.39 -20.31 -60.83
C ALA A 555 -36.82 -20.63 -62.27
#